data_AF-A0A944E5U6-F1
#
_entry.id   AF-A0A944E5U6-F1
#
_cell.length_a   1.000
_cell.length_b   1.000
_cell.length_c   1.000
_cell.angle_alpha   90.00
_cell.angle_beta   90.00
_cell.angle_gamma   90.00
#
_symmetry.space_group_name_H-M   'P 1'
#
loop_
_entity.id
_entity.type
_entity.pdbx_description
1 polymer ?
#
loop_
_entity_poly.entity_id
_entity_poly.type
_entity_poly.pdbx_seq_one_letter_code
_entity_poly.pdbx_strand_id
1 'polypeptide(L)'
;MPSPGGKGGTQRPNTAFRQLRGARSPGEFAAAVRRAAREIGEQVSCDARYIGRVESGEIRCPNYAYERVFRHMFPGREPAEMGFVPRDVVRGRGARETAAPLPEPGGPPGKPLDSHKESDVLRRAFMTSGTVAVASASRFASQGTSWSAPLGAGHDRRRAGEAEAAAVEQAVRRIRLLDDRHGADGIYRRAARPLRVAYDLLDADTRRQSVADRLHTGAGELAISVGWLAHDSGRFADARSHYAEALATARVAGDAALEAHAFCNTAFLARDAGRPREAVRA
;
A
#
# COMPACT_ATOMS: atom_id res chain seq x y z
N MET A 1 37.95 -12.63 23.44
CA MET A 1 37.16 -11.41 23.72
C MET A 1 36.02 -11.33 22.70
N PRO A 2 34.79 -11.73 23.05
CA PRO A 2 33.65 -11.57 22.14
C PRO A 2 33.15 -10.11 22.19
N SER A 3 32.97 -9.50 21.02
CA SER A 3 32.43 -8.14 20.85
C SER A 3 31.02 -8.01 21.42
N PRO A 4 30.68 -6.92 22.14
CA PRO A 4 29.34 -6.73 22.69
C PRO A 4 28.36 -6.39 21.57
N GLY A 5 27.30 -7.20 21.47
CA GLY A 5 26.20 -7.02 20.51
C GLY A 5 25.57 -5.63 20.61
N GLY A 6 25.29 -5.05 19.44
CA GLY A 6 24.57 -3.79 19.31
C GLY A 6 23.23 -3.85 20.03
N LYS A 7 23.03 -2.95 21.00
CA LYS A 7 21.79 -2.78 21.73
C LYS A 7 20.67 -2.39 20.76
N GLY A 8 19.83 -3.35 20.40
CA GLY A 8 18.50 -3.06 19.86
C GLY A 8 17.73 -2.29 20.92
N GLY A 9 17.67 -0.96 20.79
CA GLY A 9 16.85 -0.13 21.67
C GLY A 9 15.42 -0.62 21.60
N THR A 10 14.89 -1.12 22.70
CA THR A 10 13.49 -1.54 22.83
C THR A 10 12.59 -0.39 22.37
N GLN A 11 11.99 -0.54 21.19
CA GLN A 11 11.02 0.42 20.67
C GLN A 11 9.85 0.47 21.64
N ARG A 12 9.58 1.66 22.19
CA ARG A 12 8.42 1.87 23.06
C ARG A 12 7.17 2.01 22.19
N PRO A 13 6.11 1.23 22.44
CA PRO A 13 4.84 1.39 21.74
C PRO A 13 4.28 2.81 21.88
N ASN A 14 3.72 3.35 20.79
CA ASN A 14 3.07 4.65 20.78
C ASN A 14 1.61 4.53 21.28
N THR A 15 1.46 4.53 22.61
CA THR A 15 0.15 4.43 23.28
C THR A 15 -0.71 5.67 23.08
N ALA A 16 -0.11 6.86 22.91
CA ALA A 16 -0.84 8.09 22.65
C ALA A 16 -1.56 8.04 21.29
N PHE A 17 -0.88 7.57 20.25
CA PHE A 17 -1.50 7.39 18.94
C PHE A 17 -2.55 6.28 18.94
N ARG A 18 -2.33 5.20 19.70
CA ARG A 18 -3.34 4.15 19.94
C ARG A 18 -4.62 4.72 20.55
N GLN A 19 -4.51 5.64 21.50
CA GLN A 19 -5.65 6.33 22.11
C GLN A 19 -6.38 7.23 21.10
N LEU A 20 -5.65 7.96 20.24
CA LEU A 20 -6.23 8.79 19.19
C LEU A 20 -7.00 7.99 18.14
N ARG A 21 -6.53 6.79 17.79
CA ARG A 21 -7.31 5.86 16.95
C ARG A 21 -8.60 5.43 17.64
N GLY A 22 -8.54 5.23 18.96
CA GLY A 22 -9.68 4.80 19.77
C GLY A 22 -10.19 3.42 19.37
N ALA A 23 -11.51 3.27 19.28
CA ALA A 23 -12.19 2.02 18.96
C ALA A 23 -12.12 1.62 17.47
N ARG A 24 -11.69 2.52 16.58
CA ARG A 24 -11.60 2.25 15.14
C ARG A 24 -10.59 1.15 14.86
N SER A 25 -10.84 0.27 13.90
CA SER A 25 -9.80 -0.65 13.44
C SER A 25 -8.61 0.13 12.82
N PRO A 26 -7.40 -0.46 12.74
CA PRO A 26 -6.28 0.17 12.04
C PRO A 26 -6.62 0.57 10.59
N GLY A 27 -7.41 -0.26 9.87
CA GLY A 27 -7.87 0.04 8.51
C GLY A 27 -8.84 1.23 8.46
N GLU A 28 -9.84 1.26 9.35
CA GLU A 28 -10.79 2.38 9.44
C GLU A 28 -10.08 3.70 9.74
N PHE A 29 -9.08 3.65 10.63
CA PHE A 29 -8.30 4.83 10.97
C PHE A 29 -7.40 5.26 9.82
N ALA A 30 -6.76 4.33 9.11
CA ALA A 30 -6.01 4.62 7.89
C ALA A 30 -6.90 5.26 6.82
N ALA A 31 -8.15 4.79 6.65
CA ALA A 31 -9.14 5.43 5.78
C ALA A 31 -9.43 6.88 6.18
N ALA A 32 -9.60 7.15 7.49
CA ALA A 32 -9.78 8.50 8.00
C ALA A 32 -8.56 9.39 7.70
N VAL A 33 -7.35 8.87 7.87
CA VAL A 33 -6.09 9.55 7.52
C VAL A 33 -6.03 9.88 6.03
N ARG A 34 -6.34 8.92 5.15
CA ARG A 34 -6.38 9.17 3.69
C ARG A 34 -7.44 10.20 3.30
N ARG A 35 -8.59 10.22 3.99
CA ARG A 35 -9.64 11.22 3.77
C ARG A 35 -9.17 12.61 4.18
N ALA A 36 -8.64 12.75 5.40
CA ALA A 36 -8.07 14.00 5.90
C ALA A 36 -6.98 14.54 4.97
N ALA A 37 -6.12 13.66 4.45
CA ALA A 37 -5.09 14.06 3.49
C ALA A 37 -5.67 14.70 2.21
N ARG A 38 -6.74 14.13 1.66
CA ARG A 38 -7.42 14.71 0.50
C ARG A 38 -8.02 16.09 0.79
N GLU A 39 -8.54 16.30 2.00
CA GLU A 39 -9.11 17.59 2.41
C GLU A 39 -8.07 18.72 2.40
N ILE A 40 -6.79 18.41 2.66
CA ILE A 40 -5.68 19.37 2.68
C ILE A 40 -4.74 19.28 1.47
N GLY A 41 -5.11 18.53 0.43
CA GLY A 41 -4.29 18.37 -0.78
C GLY A 41 -3.03 17.51 -0.60
N GLU A 42 -2.91 16.76 0.50
CA GLU A 42 -1.80 15.85 0.75
C GLU A 42 -2.01 14.49 0.11
N GLN A 43 -0.93 13.93 -0.43
CA GLN A 43 -0.93 12.59 -1.03
C GLN A 43 -0.24 11.60 -0.09
N VAL A 44 -1.04 10.85 0.70
CA VAL A 44 -0.53 9.83 1.63
C VAL A 44 -1.14 8.45 1.38
N SER A 45 -0.33 7.40 1.39
CA SER A 45 -0.74 5.99 1.26
C SER A 45 -0.91 5.31 2.62
N CYS A 46 -1.71 5.88 3.51
CA CYS A 46 -1.91 5.28 4.81
C CYS A 46 -2.67 3.96 4.65
N ASP A 47 -2.24 2.88 5.30
CA ASP A 47 -2.93 1.60 5.37
C ASP A 47 -2.92 1.06 6.82
N ALA A 48 -3.63 -0.05 7.06
CA ALA A 48 -3.72 -0.66 8.39
C ALA A 48 -2.33 -0.98 8.96
N ARG A 49 -1.41 -1.43 8.09
CA ARG A 49 -0.02 -1.74 8.42
C ARG A 49 0.76 -0.52 8.88
N TYR A 50 0.68 0.61 8.16
CA TYR A 50 1.32 1.86 8.54
C TYR A 50 0.89 2.29 9.93
N ILE A 51 -0.42 2.21 10.22
CA ILE A 51 -0.95 2.48 11.56
C ILE A 51 -0.35 1.54 12.60
N GLY A 52 -0.25 0.24 12.31
CA GLY A 52 0.42 -0.73 13.19
C GLY A 52 1.89 -0.41 13.46
N ARG A 53 2.64 0.05 12.44
CA ARG A 53 4.04 0.48 12.59
C ARG A 53 4.20 1.76 13.40
N VAL A 54 3.24 2.68 13.30
CA VAL A 54 3.17 3.85 14.19
C VAL A 54 2.89 3.43 15.63
N GLU A 55 1.85 2.61 15.85
CA GLU A 55 1.42 2.20 17.19
C GLU A 55 2.45 1.32 17.91
N SER A 56 3.19 0.49 17.18
CA SER A 56 4.30 -0.31 17.74
C SER A 56 5.54 0.51 18.07
N GLY A 57 5.63 1.76 17.60
CA GLY A 57 6.79 2.62 17.78
C GLY A 57 7.93 2.35 16.79
N GLU A 58 7.68 1.56 15.74
CA GLU A 58 8.63 1.41 14.62
C GLU A 58 8.78 2.74 13.87
N ILE A 59 7.66 3.41 13.58
CA ILE A 59 7.62 4.75 13.01
C ILE A 59 7.59 5.77 14.16
N ARG A 60 8.79 6.19 14.57
CA ARG A 60 8.97 7.18 15.64
C ARG A 60 8.76 8.62 15.18
N CYS A 61 9.03 8.91 13.92
CA CYS A 61 8.85 10.24 13.33
C CYS A 61 8.29 10.07 11.92
N PRO A 62 6.97 10.28 11.72
CA PRO A 62 6.34 10.19 10.40
C PRO A 62 6.95 11.24 9.47
N ASN A 63 6.80 11.11 8.16
CA ASN A 63 7.28 12.15 7.23
C ASN A 63 6.39 13.41 7.30
N TYR A 64 6.81 14.50 6.65
CA TYR A 64 6.11 15.79 6.73
C TYR A 64 4.67 15.76 6.21
N ALA A 65 4.38 14.95 5.18
CA ALA A 65 3.02 14.81 4.66
C ALA A 65 2.10 14.22 5.75
N TYR A 66 2.50 13.10 6.36
CA TYR A 66 1.75 12.51 7.46
C TYR A 66 1.64 13.42 8.68
N GLU A 67 2.69 14.18 9.04
CA GLU A 67 2.60 15.16 10.13
C GLU A 67 1.53 16.22 9.86
N ARG A 68 1.46 16.78 8.65
CA ARG A 68 0.42 17.76 8.28
C ARG A 68 -0.98 17.16 8.36
N VAL A 69 -1.14 15.93 7.88
CA VAL A 69 -2.41 15.20 7.97
C VAL A 69 -2.81 14.98 9.43
N PHE A 70 -1.89 14.56 10.30
CA PHE A 70 -2.20 14.33 11.70
C PHE A 70 -2.53 15.63 12.45
N ARG A 71 -1.83 16.74 12.18
CA ARG A 71 -2.19 18.05 12.74
C ARG A 71 -3.57 18.52 12.26
N HIS A 72 -3.95 18.24 11.01
CA HIS A 72 -5.30 18.52 10.51
C HIS A 72 -6.37 17.66 11.19
N MET A 73 -6.10 16.36 11.39
CA MET A 73 -7.04 15.45 12.07
C MET A 73 -7.20 15.74 13.56
N PHE A 74 -6.15 16.26 14.21
CA PHE A 74 -6.13 16.54 15.64
C PHE A 74 -5.66 17.99 15.89
N PRO A 75 -6.52 18.99 15.62
CA PRO A 75 -6.17 20.38 15.81
C PRO A 75 -5.68 20.66 17.23
N GLY A 76 -4.61 21.45 17.33
CA GLY A 76 -4.02 21.82 18.62
C GLY A 76 -3.13 20.74 19.26
N ARG A 77 -2.91 19.59 18.62
CA ARG A 77 -1.94 18.59 19.07
C ARG A 77 -0.65 18.62 18.25
N GLU A 78 0.47 18.74 18.93
CA GLU A 78 1.79 18.60 18.33
C GLU A 78 2.19 17.11 18.17
N PRO A 79 3.11 16.78 17.24
CA PRO A 79 3.57 15.39 17.05
C PRO A 79 4.01 14.69 18.34
N ALA A 80 4.62 15.43 19.27
CA ALA A 80 5.04 14.89 20.57
C ALA A 80 3.87 14.40 21.43
N GLU A 81 2.75 15.13 21.42
CA GLU A 81 1.53 14.76 22.16
C GLU A 81 0.80 13.56 21.53
N MET A 82 1.06 13.30 20.26
CA MET A 82 0.64 12.10 19.54
C MET A 82 1.64 10.94 19.69
N GLY A 83 2.65 11.09 20.56
CA GLY A 83 3.65 10.08 20.88
C GLY A 83 4.77 9.92 19.84
N PHE A 84 4.90 10.87 18.91
CA PHE A 84 6.02 10.90 17.98
C PHE A 84 7.24 11.61 18.59
N VAL A 85 8.42 11.17 18.19
CA VAL A 85 9.68 11.80 18.58
C VAL A 85 9.93 13.00 17.65
N PRO A 86 10.30 14.17 18.20
CA PRO A 86 10.72 15.33 17.41
C PRO A 86 11.83 14.97 16.41
N ARG A 87 11.74 15.53 15.21
CA ARG A 87 12.59 15.12 14.08
C ARG A 87 14.07 15.46 14.29
N ASP A 88 14.36 16.54 15.00
CA ASP A 88 15.71 16.94 15.44
C ASP A 88 16.34 15.91 16.38
N VAL A 89 15.55 15.29 17.25
CA VAL A 89 15.98 14.20 18.12
C VAL A 89 16.21 12.92 17.33
N VAL A 90 15.35 12.59 16.35
CA VAL A 90 15.53 11.41 15.48
C VAL A 90 16.74 11.55 14.54
N ARG A 91 17.03 12.76 14.06
CA ARG A 91 18.20 13.02 13.21
C ARG A 91 19.51 13.12 13.98
N GLY A 92 19.44 13.19 15.32
CA GLY A 92 20.59 13.38 16.18
C GLY A 92 21.12 14.82 16.11
N ARG A 93 21.60 15.31 17.25
CA ARG A 93 22.30 16.59 17.45
C ARG A 93 23.66 16.62 16.72
N GLY A 94 23.72 16.26 15.44
CA GLY A 94 24.93 16.21 14.60
C GLY A 94 25.18 17.46 13.75
N ALA A 95 24.40 18.54 13.95
CA ALA A 95 24.53 19.79 13.18
C ALA A 95 24.89 21.01 14.05
N ARG A 96 25.24 20.83 15.33
CA ARG A 96 25.46 21.96 16.26
C ARG A 96 26.89 22.11 16.81
N GLU A 97 27.86 21.31 16.38
CA GLU A 97 29.26 21.40 16.89
C GLU A 97 30.35 21.67 15.84
N THR A 98 30.01 21.91 14.57
CA THR A 98 30.99 22.34 13.53
C THR A 98 30.75 23.75 12.98
N ALA A 99 29.99 24.59 13.68
CA ALA A 99 29.95 26.03 13.40
C ALA A 99 31.00 26.74 14.26
N ALA A 100 32.25 26.73 13.79
CA ALA A 100 33.21 27.77 14.19
C ALA A 100 32.71 29.15 13.69
N PRO A 101 33.06 30.27 14.34
CA PRO A 101 32.47 31.57 14.04
C PRO A 101 32.79 32.02 12.62
N LEU A 102 31.75 32.40 11.87
CA LEU A 102 31.86 33.00 10.53
C LEU A 102 32.40 34.44 10.61
N PRO A 103 33.27 34.87 9.69
CA PRO A 103 33.34 36.26 9.27
C PRO A 103 32.28 36.55 8.18
N GLU A 104 31.51 37.63 8.35
CA GLU A 104 30.53 38.21 7.42
C GLU A 104 31.21 38.95 6.24
N PRO A 105 30.49 39.47 5.21
CA PRO A 105 29.72 38.76 4.19
C PRO A 105 30.05 39.26 2.76
N GLY A 106 30.02 38.39 1.76
CA GLY A 106 30.23 38.84 0.38
C GLY A 106 29.96 37.78 -0.67
N GLY A 107 28.69 37.59 -1.04
CA GLY A 107 28.32 36.76 -2.20
C GLY A 107 26.80 36.67 -2.38
N PRO A 108 26.27 36.81 -3.61
CA PRO A 108 24.82 36.85 -3.88
C PRO A 108 24.15 35.49 -3.65
N PRO A 109 22.81 35.45 -3.45
CA PRO A 109 22.12 34.30 -2.88
C PRO A 109 22.08 33.11 -3.86
N GLY A 110 22.96 32.13 -3.63
CA GLY A 110 22.81 30.79 -4.19
C GLY A 110 21.62 30.09 -3.55
N LYS A 111 20.68 29.63 -4.40
CA LYS A 111 19.49 28.88 -4.00
C LYS A 111 19.85 27.71 -3.07
N PRO A 112 19.09 27.45 -1.99
CA PRO A 112 19.35 26.30 -1.12
C PRO A 112 19.23 25.00 -1.89
N LEU A 113 20.27 24.18 -1.79
CA LEU A 113 20.38 22.83 -2.33
C LEU A 113 19.20 21.98 -1.82
N ASP A 114 18.31 21.59 -2.72
CA ASP A 114 17.25 20.62 -2.44
C ASP A 114 17.89 19.27 -2.09
N SER A 115 18.03 19.02 -0.78
CA SER A 115 18.30 17.70 -0.25
C SER A 115 17.03 16.87 -0.38
N HIS A 116 16.81 16.35 -1.58
CA HIS A 116 15.86 15.27 -1.85
C HIS A 116 16.30 14.02 -1.11
N LYS A 117 15.99 13.95 0.19
CA LYS A 117 15.88 12.67 0.88
C LYS A 117 14.65 11.98 0.32
N GLU A 118 14.91 11.15 -0.68
CA GLU A 118 14.03 10.16 -1.31
C GLU A 118 12.66 10.09 -0.66
N SER A 119 11.79 10.87 -1.27
CA SER A 119 10.36 10.82 -1.14
C SER A 119 9.88 9.36 -1.19
N ASP A 120 9.44 8.84 -0.04
CA ASP A 120 8.33 7.89 0.07
C ASP A 120 7.14 8.28 -0.85
N VAL A 121 7.11 9.56 -1.23
CA VAL A 121 6.19 10.25 -2.12
C VAL A 121 6.30 9.80 -3.59
N LEU A 122 7.33 9.04 -4.02
CA LEU A 122 7.32 8.36 -5.34
C LEU A 122 6.56 7.03 -5.34
N ARG A 123 6.15 6.51 -4.18
CA ARG A 123 5.54 5.15 -4.06
C ARG A 123 4.04 5.08 -4.33
N ARG A 124 3.33 6.21 -4.52
CA ARG A 124 1.88 6.22 -4.86
C ARG A 124 1.53 6.84 -6.21
N ALA A 125 2.42 7.61 -6.82
CA ALA A 125 2.17 8.18 -8.14
C ALA A 125 2.02 7.10 -9.23
N PHE A 126 2.55 5.88 -8.98
CA PHE A 126 2.38 4.76 -9.91
C PHE A 126 1.04 4.00 -9.76
N MET A 127 0.22 4.31 -8.76
CA MET A 127 -1.02 3.55 -8.47
C MET A 127 -2.31 4.23 -8.91
N THR A 128 -2.25 5.30 -9.71
CA THR A 128 -3.45 6.00 -10.22
C THR A 128 -3.32 6.49 -11.67
N SER A 129 -2.67 5.71 -12.55
CA SER A 129 -2.68 5.99 -13.99
C SER A 129 -3.04 4.75 -14.80
N GLY A 130 -4.33 4.41 -14.76
CA GLY A 130 -5.00 3.55 -15.73
C GLY A 130 -6.24 4.28 -16.22
N THR A 131 -6.09 5.02 -17.31
CA THR A 131 -7.09 5.65 -18.18
C THR A 131 -8.44 6.05 -17.57
N VAL A 132 -8.60 7.36 -17.36
CA VAL A 132 -9.90 8.02 -17.16
C VAL A 132 -10.65 8.09 -18.50
N ALA A 133 -11.84 7.48 -18.55
CA ALA A 133 -12.90 7.90 -19.47
C ALA A 133 -14.17 8.14 -18.64
N VAL A 134 -14.67 9.38 -18.64
CA VAL A 134 -15.92 9.78 -17.96
C VAL A 134 -16.97 10.12 -19.00
N ALA A 135 -18.14 9.46 -18.89
CA ALA A 135 -19.51 9.98 -18.99
C ALA A 135 -20.46 8.77 -19.24
N SER A 136 -21.69 8.62 -18.74
CA SER A 136 -22.52 9.21 -17.68
C SER A 136 -23.77 8.30 -17.57
N ALA A 137 -24.34 8.16 -16.37
CA ALA A 137 -25.78 8.09 -16.05
C ALA A 137 -26.09 7.12 -14.90
N SER A 138 -26.76 7.69 -13.91
CA SER A 138 -27.19 7.17 -12.63
C SER A 138 -28.16 5.98 -12.70
N ARG A 139 -28.12 5.14 -11.66
CA ARG A 139 -29.29 4.76 -10.84
C ARG A 139 -28.83 4.12 -9.53
N PHE A 140 -29.25 4.73 -8.43
CA PHE A 140 -29.18 4.15 -7.09
C PHE A 140 -30.09 2.92 -7.03
N ALA A 141 -29.55 1.78 -6.61
CA ALA A 141 -30.34 0.73 -6.01
C ALA A 141 -29.48 0.07 -4.91
N SER A 142 -29.78 0.43 -3.68
CA SER A 142 -29.39 -0.29 -2.47
C SER A 142 -29.97 -1.70 -2.51
N GLN A 143 -29.14 -2.72 -2.76
CA GLN A 143 -29.54 -4.11 -2.52
C GLN A 143 -28.36 -4.88 -1.91
N GLY A 144 -28.53 -5.27 -0.65
CA GLY A 144 -27.63 -6.17 0.05
C GLY A 144 -27.45 -7.44 -0.77
N THR A 145 -26.21 -7.76 -1.12
CA THR A 145 -25.93 -8.87 -2.03
C THR A 145 -25.43 -10.06 -1.22
N SER A 146 -26.32 -11.03 -1.04
CA SER A 146 -25.95 -12.43 -0.80
C SER A 146 -25.14 -12.93 -2.00
N TRP A 147 -24.10 -13.72 -1.73
CA TRP A 147 -23.26 -14.30 -2.77
C TRP A 147 -23.88 -15.63 -3.18
N SER A 148 -24.76 -15.61 -4.17
CA SER A 148 -25.31 -16.82 -4.76
C SER A 148 -25.30 -16.69 -6.27
N ALA A 149 -24.40 -17.43 -6.92
CA ALA A 149 -24.45 -17.65 -8.37
C ALA A 149 -25.31 -18.89 -8.64
N PRO A 150 -26.11 -18.95 -9.71
CA PRO A 150 -26.92 -20.13 -10.01
C PRO A 150 -26.03 -21.26 -10.54
N LEU A 151 -26.27 -22.47 -10.02
CA LEU A 151 -25.78 -23.73 -10.59
C LEU A 151 -26.61 -24.05 -11.84
N GLY A 152 -25.94 -24.11 -12.99
CA GLY A 152 -26.50 -24.59 -14.25
C GLY A 152 -25.42 -25.37 -15.00
N ALA A 153 -25.65 -26.68 -15.13
CA ALA A 153 -24.79 -27.64 -15.81
C ALA A 153 -24.77 -27.40 -17.32
N GLY A 154 -23.56 -27.43 -17.90
CA GLY A 154 -23.28 -27.30 -19.32
C GLY A 154 -21.82 -26.88 -19.51
N HIS A 155 -20.93 -27.85 -19.73
CA HIS A 155 -19.53 -27.62 -20.10
C HIS A 155 -19.41 -27.22 -21.57
N ASP A 156 -20.11 -26.17 -21.98
CA ASP A 156 -19.55 -25.34 -23.05
C ASP A 156 -18.36 -24.63 -22.44
N ARG A 157 -17.16 -24.82 -23.02
CA ARG A 157 -15.97 -24.04 -22.67
C ARG A 157 -16.36 -22.57 -22.76
N ARG A 158 -16.70 -21.95 -21.62
CA ARG A 158 -17.13 -20.55 -21.57
C ARG A 158 -15.96 -19.73 -22.05
N ARG A 159 -16.09 -19.19 -23.25
CA ARG A 159 -15.09 -18.32 -23.84
C ARG A 159 -15.07 -17.04 -23.04
N ALA A 160 -13.90 -16.60 -22.59
CA ALA A 160 -13.80 -15.34 -21.86
C ALA A 160 -13.95 -14.16 -22.83
N GLY A 161 -14.79 -13.20 -22.46
CA GLY A 161 -15.12 -12.02 -23.24
C GLY A 161 -14.95 -10.72 -22.45
N GLU A 162 -15.47 -9.63 -23.04
CA GLU A 162 -15.38 -8.28 -22.48
C GLU A 162 -15.99 -8.17 -21.07
N ALA A 163 -17.07 -8.90 -20.81
CA ALA A 163 -17.76 -8.89 -19.53
C ALA A 163 -16.91 -9.54 -18.44
N GLU A 164 -16.25 -10.66 -18.75
CA GLU A 164 -15.36 -11.36 -17.85
C GLU A 164 -14.14 -10.51 -17.49
N ALA A 165 -13.51 -9.86 -18.49
CA ALA A 165 -12.41 -8.93 -18.24
C ALA A 165 -12.83 -7.75 -17.35
N ALA A 166 -13.98 -7.13 -17.63
CA ALA A 166 -14.51 -6.04 -16.81
C ALA A 166 -14.84 -6.48 -15.37
N ALA A 167 -15.31 -7.72 -15.18
CA ALA A 167 -15.59 -8.28 -13.86
C ALA A 167 -14.33 -8.48 -13.03
N VAL A 168 -13.23 -8.94 -13.65
CA VAL A 168 -11.92 -9.07 -13.00
C VAL A 168 -11.40 -7.71 -12.54
N GLU A 169 -11.41 -6.71 -13.42
CA GLU A 169 -11.01 -5.33 -13.08
C GLU A 169 -11.87 -4.73 -11.95
N GLN A 170 -13.18 -4.99 -11.98
CA GLN A 170 -14.07 -4.55 -10.91
C GLN A 170 -13.79 -5.25 -9.58
N ALA A 171 -13.40 -6.54 -9.62
CA ALA A 171 -13.01 -7.27 -8.43
C ALA A 171 -11.75 -6.67 -7.78
N VAL A 172 -10.74 -6.29 -8.58
CA VAL A 172 -9.55 -5.55 -8.09
C VAL A 172 -9.98 -4.29 -7.36
N ARG A 173 -10.77 -3.43 -8.02
CA ARG A 173 -11.27 -2.17 -7.43
C ARG A 173 -12.04 -2.41 -6.14
N ARG A 174 -12.90 -3.42 -6.11
CA ARG A 174 -13.71 -3.76 -4.93
C ARG A 174 -12.86 -4.26 -3.76
N ILE A 175 -11.88 -5.11 -4.01
CA ILE A 175 -10.97 -5.61 -2.96
C ILE A 175 -10.20 -4.45 -2.34
N ARG A 176 -9.59 -3.60 -3.18
CA ARG A 176 -8.84 -2.42 -2.70
C ARG A 176 -9.73 -1.49 -1.86
N LEU A 177 -10.97 -1.24 -2.30
CA LEU A 177 -11.93 -0.42 -1.55
C LEU A 177 -12.42 -1.05 -0.25
N LEU A 178 -12.54 -2.37 -0.19
CA LEU A 178 -12.94 -3.08 1.02
C LEU A 178 -11.81 -3.08 2.03
N ASP A 179 -10.58 -3.34 1.59
CA ASP A 179 -9.42 -3.28 2.47
C ASP A 179 -9.24 -1.88 3.05
N ASP A 180 -9.33 -0.88 2.18
CA ASP A 180 -9.25 0.51 2.57
C ASP A 180 -10.20 0.85 3.74
N ARG A 181 -11.37 0.20 3.82
CA ARG A 181 -12.38 0.43 4.85
C ARG A 181 -12.26 -0.48 6.07
N HIS A 182 -11.90 -1.74 5.87
CA HIS A 182 -12.06 -2.79 6.89
C HIS A 182 -10.75 -3.46 7.29
N GLY A 183 -9.66 -3.20 6.58
CA GLY A 183 -8.37 -3.87 6.74
C GLY A 183 -8.38 -5.34 6.27
N ALA A 184 -7.18 -5.92 6.22
CA ALA A 184 -6.94 -7.12 5.44
C ALA A 184 -7.52 -8.42 5.99
N ASP A 185 -7.50 -8.60 7.32
CA ASP A 185 -7.71 -9.91 7.97
C ASP A 185 -9.08 -10.55 7.67
N GLY A 186 -10.14 -9.72 7.65
CA GLY A 186 -11.50 -10.17 7.38
C GLY A 186 -11.79 -10.41 5.89
N ILE A 187 -10.92 -9.92 5.00
CA ILE A 187 -11.14 -9.90 3.55
C ILE A 187 -10.30 -10.95 2.84
N TYR A 188 -9.08 -11.24 3.34
CA TYR A 188 -8.13 -12.13 2.68
C TYR A 188 -8.77 -13.46 2.21
N ARG A 189 -9.46 -14.18 3.11
CA ARG A 189 -10.10 -15.46 2.77
C ARG A 189 -11.17 -15.35 1.67
N ARG A 190 -11.84 -14.20 1.56
CA ARG A 190 -12.87 -13.96 0.54
C ARG A 190 -12.26 -13.47 -0.78
N ALA A 191 -11.12 -12.79 -0.71
CA ALA A 191 -10.41 -12.25 -1.88
C ALA A 191 -9.72 -13.32 -2.73
N ALA A 192 -9.40 -14.49 -2.15
CA ALA A 192 -8.87 -15.63 -2.89
C ALA A 192 -9.83 -16.17 -3.97
N ARG A 193 -11.15 -16.04 -3.78
CA ARG A 193 -12.14 -16.55 -4.74
C ARG A 193 -12.11 -15.79 -6.07
N PRO A 194 -12.19 -14.45 -6.11
CA PRO A 194 -12.01 -13.70 -7.35
C PRO A 194 -10.70 -13.99 -8.08
N LEU A 195 -9.59 -14.18 -7.35
CA LEU A 195 -8.30 -14.52 -7.97
C LEU A 195 -8.34 -15.88 -8.66
N ARG A 196 -8.89 -16.92 -8.00
CA ARG A 196 -9.06 -18.23 -8.63
C ARG A 196 -9.93 -18.17 -9.90
N VAL A 197 -11.04 -17.43 -9.84
CA VAL A 197 -11.91 -17.23 -11.01
C VAL A 197 -11.15 -16.53 -12.15
N ALA A 198 -10.27 -15.57 -11.86
CA ALA A 198 -9.47 -14.91 -12.88
C ALA A 198 -8.46 -15.87 -13.54
N TYR A 199 -7.84 -16.77 -12.78
CA TYR A 199 -6.98 -17.82 -13.35
C TYR A 199 -7.77 -18.83 -14.19
N ASP A 200 -8.94 -19.26 -13.71
CA ASP A 200 -9.83 -20.14 -14.50
C ASP A 200 -10.23 -19.49 -15.84
N LEU A 201 -10.36 -18.16 -15.88
CA LEU A 201 -10.63 -17.40 -17.10
C LEU A 201 -9.42 -17.27 -18.03
N LEU A 202 -8.20 -17.25 -17.49
CA LEU A 202 -6.96 -17.26 -18.27
C LEU A 202 -6.73 -18.62 -18.93
N ASP A 203 -7.13 -19.71 -18.27
CA ASP A 203 -7.08 -21.06 -18.83
C ASP A 203 -8.21 -21.33 -19.86
N ALA A 204 -9.19 -20.43 -19.95
CA ALA A 204 -10.29 -20.50 -20.90
C ALA A 204 -9.91 -19.92 -22.27
N ASP A 205 -10.57 -20.38 -23.33
CA ASP A 205 -10.33 -19.90 -24.70
C ASP A 205 -10.79 -18.44 -24.87
N THR A 206 -9.90 -17.55 -25.29
CA THR A 206 -10.20 -16.14 -25.57
C THR A 206 -10.26 -15.87 -27.07
N ARG A 207 -11.30 -15.18 -27.56
CA ARG A 207 -11.42 -14.84 -28.99
C ARG A 207 -10.58 -13.64 -29.45
N ARG A 208 -10.21 -12.75 -28.52
CA ARG A 208 -9.56 -11.48 -28.83
C ARG A 208 -8.34 -11.32 -27.94
N GLN A 209 -7.21 -10.98 -28.55
CA GLN A 209 -5.97 -10.71 -27.82
C GLN A 209 -6.16 -9.60 -26.78
N SER A 210 -6.89 -8.54 -27.11
CA SER A 210 -7.20 -7.44 -26.18
C SER A 210 -7.93 -7.87 -24.91
N VAL A 211 -8.74 -8.93 -24.97
CA VAL A 211 -9.43 -9.49 -23.80
C VAL A 211 -8.45 -10.33 -22.98
N ALA A 212 -7.62 -11.14 -23.63
CA ALA A 212 -6.56 -11.91 -22.97
C ALA A 212 -5.59 -11.00 -22.21
N ASP A 213 -5.12 -9.92 -22.84
CA ASP A 213 -4.20 -8.95 -22.24
C ASP A 213 -4.81 -8.33 -20.97
N ARG A 214 -6.07 -7.89 -21.05
CA ARG A 214 -6.80 -7.33 -19.90
C ARG A 214 -7.02 -8.34 -18.78
N LEU A 215 -7.31 -9.60 -19.12
CA LEU A 215 -7.44 -10.68 -18.13
C LEU A 215 -6.10 -10.95 -17.46
N HIS A 216 -4.99 -10.95 -18.20
CA HIS A 216 -3.66 -11.13 -17.64
C HIS A 216 -3.28 -9.98 -16.69
N THR A 217 -3.42 -8.73 -17.12
CA THR A 217 -3.19 -7.56 -16.26
C THR A 217 -4.09 -7.61 -15.03
N GLY A 218 -5.40 -7.88 -15.20
CA GLY A 218 -6.36 -7.96 -14.11
C GLY A 218 -6.08 -9.09 -13.12
N ALA A 219 -5.69 -10.27 -13.58
CA ALA A 219 -5.30 -11.40 -12.73
C ALA A 219 -4.03 -11.08 -11.93
N GLY A 220 -3.03 -10.46 -12.56
CA GLY A 220 -1.83 -10.01 -11.87
C GLY A 220 -2.12 -8.92 -10.83
N GLU A 221 -2.98 -7.96 -11.14
CA GLU A 221 -3.43 -6.95 -10.18
C GLU A 221 -4.22 -7.56 -9.01
N LEU A 222 -5.04 -8.58 -9.26
CA LEU A 222 -5.72 -9.35 -8.22
C LEU A 222 -4.70 -10.07 -7.34
N ALA A 223 -3.70 -10.74 -7.94
CA ALA A 223 -2.65 -11.44 -7.21
C ALA A 223 -1.86 -10.49 -6.30
N ILE A 224 -1.49 -9.29 -6.78
CA ILE A 224 -0.88 -8.25 -5.93
C ILE A 224 -1.82 -7.85 -4.79
N SER A 225 -3.09 -7.60 -5.10
CA SER A 225 -4.07 -7.16 -4.10
C SER A 225 -4.26 -8.23 -3.01
N VAL A 226 -4.42 -9.50 -3.39
CA VAL A 226 -4.55 -10.63 -2.46
C VAL A 226 -3.26 -10.88 -1.68
N GLY A 227 -2.10 -10.78 -2.33
CA GLY A 227 -0.79 -10.86 -1.69
C GLY A 227 -0.58 -9.78 -0.64
N TRP A 228 -1.05 -8.57 -0.90
CA TRP A 228 -1.01 -7.47 0.06
C TRP A 228 -1.94 -7.72 1.27
N LEU A 229 -3.14 -8.24 1.05
CA LEU A 229 -4.00 -8.67 2.17
C LEU A 229 -3.34 -9.76 3.02
N ALA A 230 -2.70 -10.74 2.38
CA ALA A 230 -1.97 -11.79 3.08
C ALA A 230 -0.81 -11.20 3.91
N HIS A 231 -0.07 -10.28 3.31
CA HIS A 231 1.06 -9.61 3.93
C HIS A 231 0.64 -8.85 5.19
N ASP A 232 -0.44 -8.06 5.11
CA ASP A 232 -0.98 -7.29 6.24
C ASP A 232 -1.64 -8.18 7.30
N SER A 233 -2.11 -9.36 6.91
CA SER A 233 -2.59 -10.41 7.83
C SER A 233 -1.44 -11.20 8.52
N GLY A 234 -0.17 -10.83 8.30
CA GLY A 234 0.99 -11.57 8.82
C GLY A 234 1.26 -12.93 8.14
N ARG A 235 0.53 -13.27 7.07
CA ARG A 235 0.70 -14.51 6.30
C ARG A 235 1.77 -14.36 5.25
N PHE A 236 3.03 -14.25 5.69
CA PHE A 236 4.15 -13.95 4.78
C PHE A 236 4.44 -15.06 3.75
N ALA A 237 4.10 -16.31 4.04
CA ALA A 237 4.23 -17.40 3.08
C ALA A 237 3.24 -17.21 1.91
N ASP A 238 1.96 -17.00 2.23
CA ASP A 238 0.90 -16.79 1.23
C ASP A 238 1.15 -15.52 0.42
N ALA A 239 1.57 -14.43 1.07
CA ALA A 239 1.94 -13.19 0.40
C ALA A 239 3.03 -13.41 -0.66
N ARG A 240 4.07 -14.20 -0.32
CA ARG A 240 5.17 -14.52 -1.25
C ARG A 240 4.65 -15.28 -2.47
N SER A 241 3.79 -16.27 -2.26
CA SER A 241 3.20 -17.04 -3.36
C SER A 241 2.42 -16.14 -4.31
N HIS A 242 1.56 -15.27 -3.78
CA HIS A 242 0.77 -14.36 -4.61
C HIS A 242 1.59 -13.30 -5.34
N TYR A 243 2.66 -12.77 -4.73
CA TYR A 243 3.56 -11.85 -5.44
C TYR A 243 4.38 -12.57 -6.52
N ALA A 244 4.76 -13.83 -6.31
CA ALA A 244 5.41 -14.63 -7.34
C ALA A 244 4.45 -14.94 -8.50
N GLU A 245 3.19 -15.26 -8.21
CA GLU A 245 2.13 -15.44 -9.22
C GLU A 245 1.89 -14.16 -10.02
N ALA A 246 1.82 -12.99 -9.36
CA ALA A 246 1.70 -11.70 -10.02
C ALA A 246 2.88 -11.42 -10.96
N LEU A 247 4.12 -11.68 -10.51
CA LEU A 247 5.32 -11.51 -11.30
C LEU A 247 5.33 -12.44 -12.53
N ALA A 248 4.96 -13.71 -12.36
CA ALA A 248 4.84 -14.64 -13.46
C ALA A 248 3.78 -14.19 -14.48
N THR A 249 2.61 -13.75 -13.99
CA THR A 249 1.53 -13.25 -14.83
C THR A 249 1.95 -12.01 -15.62
N ALA A 250 2.65 -11.07 -14.98
CA ALA A 250 3.16 -9.86 -15.60
C ALA A 250 4.15 -10.16 -16.74
N ARG A 251 5.06 -11.11 -16.52
CA ARG A 251 6.05 -11.52 -17.53
C ARG A 251 5.41 -12.21 -18.72
N VAL A 252 4.42 -13.07 -18.50
CA VAL A 252 3.65 -13.69 -19.58
C VAL A 252 2.92 -12.63 -20.42
N ALA A 253 2.40 -11.59 -19.76
CA ALA A 253 1.70 -10.48 -20.42
C ALA A 253 2.63 -9.43 -21.05
N GLY A 254 3.93 -9.46 -20.75
CA GLY A 254 4.85 -8.37 -21.11
C GLY A 254 4.54 -7.03 -20.41
N ASP A 255 3.87 -7.05 -19.26
CA ASP A 255 3.45 -5.86 -18.52
C ASP A 255 4.54 -5.42 -17.52
N ALA A 256 5.45 -4.57 -18.00
CA ALA A 256 6.57 -4.06 -17.19
C ALA A 256 6.12 -3.24 -15.96
N ALA A 257 4.96 -2.58 -16.05
CA ALA A 257 4.41 -1.80 -14.95
C ALA A 257 3.97 -2.72 -13.80
N LEU A 258 3.22 -3.77 -14.15
CA LEU A 258 2.78 -4.78 -13.21
C LEU A 258 3.97 -5.58 -12.64
N GLU A 259 4.97 -5.90 -13.45
CA GLU A 259 6.21 -6.56 -13.01
C GLU A 259 6.93 -5.73 -11.95
N ALA A 260 7.17 -4.45 -12.20
CA ALA A 260 7.78 -3.53 -11.23
C ALA A 260 6.95 -3.45 -9.93
N HIS A 261 5.62 -3.47 -10.04
CA HIS A 261 4.73 -3.44 -8.88
C HIS A 261 4.83 -4.74 -8.05
N ALA A 262 4.91 -5.90 -8.69
CA ALA A 262 5.13 -7.19 -8.01
C ALA A 262 6.49 -7.24 -7.29
N PHE A 263 7.55 -6.72 -7.92
CA PHE A 263 8.88 -6.62 -7.32
C PHE A 263 8.90 -5.72 -6.07
N CYS A 264 8.35 -4.51 -6.16
CA CYS A 264 8.24 -3.61 -5.01
C CYS A 264 7.56 -4.27 -3.80
N ASN A 265 6.47 -4.99 -4.03
CA ASN A 265 5.75 -5.70 -2.97
C ASN A 265 6.57 -6.87 -2.38
N THR A 266 7.30 -7.60 -3.23
CA THR A 266 8.20 -8.66 -2.79
C THR A 266 9.35 -8.12 -1.94
N ALA A 267 9.92 -6.97 -2.31
CA ALA A 267 10.96 -6.30 -1.53
C ALA A 267 10.45 -5.86 -0.14
N PHE A 268 9.23 -5.32 -0.06
CA PHE A 268 8.61 -5.00 1.23
C PHE A 268 8.39 -6.24 2.08
N LEU A 269 7.85 -7.31 1.50
CA LEU A 269 7.67 -8.57 2.19
C LEU A 269 9.00 -9.13 2.73
N ALA A 270 10.08 -9.07 1.95
CA ALA A 270 11.39 -9.54 2.37
C ALA A 270 11.96 -8.72 3.53
N ARG A 271 11.82 -7.39 3.50
CA ARG A 271 12.18 -6.52 4.62
C ARG A 271 11.40 -6.91 5.88
N ASP A 272 10.10 -7.05 5.73
CA ASP A 272 9.16 -7.21 6.83
C ASP A 272 9.19 -8.63 7.43
N ALA A 273 9.58 -9.62 6.65
CA ALA A 273 9.88 -10.98 7.12
C ALA A 273 11.28 -11.14 7.73
N GLY A 274 12.04 -10.05 7.91
CA GLY A 274 13.40 -10.09 8.47
C GLY A 274 14.44 -10.73 7.54
N ARG A 275 14.19 -10.74 6.23
CA ARG A 275 15.08 -11.31 5.18
C ARG A 275 15.66 -10.18 4.31
N PRO A 276 16.45 -9.25 4.87
CA PRO A 276 16.88 -8.03 4.17
C PRO A 276 17.75 -8.31 2.93
N ARG A 277 18.47 -9.43 2.89
CA ARG A 277 19.29 -9.82 1.72
C ARG A 277 18.45 -10.17 0.49
N GLU A 278 17.21 -10.61 0.68
CA GLU A 278 16.29 -10.90 -0.42
C GLU A 278 15.59 -9.64 -0.91
N ALA A 279 15.40 -8.65 -0.04
CA ALA A 279 14.84 -7.35 -0.44
C ALA A 279 15.71 -6.60 -1.45
N VAL A 280 17.02 -6.85 -1.46
CA VAL A 280 17.99 -6.24 -2.38
C VAL A 280 18.10 -7.02 -3.70
N ARG A 281 17.61 -8.26 -3.75
CA ARG A 281 17.69 -9.14 -4.92
C ARG A 281 16.38 -9.24 -5.71
N ALA A 282 15.26 -8.84 -5.08
CA ALA A 282 13.98 -8.65 -5.75
C ALA A 282 14.05 -7.37 -6.58
#